data_AF-A0A924DMD0-F1
#
_entry.id   AF-A0A924DMD0-F1
#
_cell.length_a   1.000
_cell.length_b   1.000
_cell.length_c   1.000
_cell.angle_alpha   90.00
_cell.angle_beta   90.00
_cell.angle_gamma   90.00
#
_symmetry.space_group_name_H-M   'P 1'
#
loop_
_entity.id
_entity.type
_entity.pdbx_description
1 polymer ?
#
loop_
_entity_poly.entity_id
_entity_poly.type
_entity_poly.pdbx_seq_one_letter_code
_entity_poly.pdbx_strand_id
1 'polypeptide(L)'
;MKIAILLIMISSLFSSAALLANEETLSITDNDDNNEVYNLVVSVNDTTQTLKNLFKDTFVNGKKIRRDDLNALDLKTKDGVILEKRDNYNVLNLKSDNFDYDRGGKIIIDTLYNGITGERKTLDLELAKDKNSWKLFKNKVAVSKFHVKVNKVIVLGTVGIKTIILE
;
A
#
# COMPACT_ATOMS: atom_id res chain seq x y z
N MET A 1 -10.51 6.62 -69.06
CA MET A 1 -10.87 7.61 -68.01
C MET A 1 -11.25 6.81 -66.76
N LYS A 2 -10.44 6.74 -65.69
CA LYS A 2 -10.27 7.72 -64.59
C LYS A 2 -11.65 8.27 -64.15
N ILE A 3 -12.17 7.96 -62.96
CA ILE A 3 -11.90 8.57 -61.63
C ILE A 3 -12.63 7.64 -60.61
N ALA A 4 -12.01 6.91 -59.67
CA ALA A 4 -11.41 7.28 -58.37
C ALA A 4 -12.36 7.96 -57.36
N ILE A 5 -12.28 7.52 -56.07
CA ILE A 5 -12.74 8.20 -54.82
C ILE A 5 -14.22 7.88 -54.47
N LEU A 6 -14.62 7.39 -53.28
CA LEU A 6 -14.25 7.81 -51.92
C LEU A 6 -14.56 6.72 -50.87
N LEU A 7 -13.55 6.43 -50.05
CA LEU A 7 -13.57 5.77 -48.74
C LEU A 7 -14.28 6.66 -47.69
N ILE A 8 -14.60 6.15 -46.48
CA ILE A 8 -15.03 6.83 -45.21
C ILE A 8 -16.48 6.45 -44.84
N MET A 9 -16.83 5.83 -43.70
CA MET A 9 -16.42 5.96 -42.29
C MET A 9 -16.45 4.55 -41.65
N ILE A 10 -15.35 3.97 -41.15
CA ILE A 10 -14.69 4.26 -39.86
C ILE A 10 -15.61 3.92 -38.67
N SER A 11 -15.58 2.63 -38.31
CA SER A 11 -15.37 2.13 -36.95
C SER A 11 -15.84 3.03 -35.79
N SER A 12 -17.11 2.87 -35.41
CA SER A 12 -17.55 3.11 -34.03
C SER A 12 -17.13 1.96 -33.11
N LEU A 13 -15.87 1.53 -33.21
CA LEU A 13 -15.20 0.87 -32.10
C LEU A 13 -14.81 2.01 -31.18
N PHE A 14 -15.75 2.42 -30.31
CA PHE A 14 -15.36 3.02 -29.05
C PHE A 14 -14.58 1.95 -28.31
N SER A 15 -13.28 1.87 -28.63
CA SER A 15 -12.30 1.28 -27.75
C SER A 15 -12.44 2.07 -26.46
N SER A 16 -13.17 1.52 -25.51
CA SER A 16 -13.05 1.88 -24.11
C SER A 16 -11.59 1.58 -23.78
N ALA A 17 -10.71 2.55 -24.01
CA ALA A 17 -9.41 2.57 -23.41
C ALA A 17 -9.72 2.52 -21.92
N ALA A 18 -9.57 1.33 -21.34
CA ALA A 18 -9.46 1.20 -19.90
C ALA A 18 -8.32 2.15 -19.55
N LEU A 19 -8.67 3.32 -19.01
CA LEU A 19 -7.71 4.25 -18.45
C LEU A 19 -6.95 3.44 -17.41
N LEU A 20 -5.74 3.02 -17.78
CA LEU A 20 -4.81 2.34 -16.88
C LEU A 20 -4.53 3.37 -15.78
N ALA A 21 -5.14 3.19 -14.62
CA ALA A 21 -4.90 4.08 -13.49
C ALA A 21 -3.39 4.09 -13.22
N ASN A 22 -2.79 5.27 -13.14
CA ASN A 22 -1.38 5.39 -12.77
C ASN A 22 -1.19 4.84 -11.35
N GLU A 23 -0.36 3.81 -11.21
CA GLU A 23 -0.03 3.21 -9.93
C GLU A 23 1.28 3.78 -9.40
N GLU A 24 1.30 4.11 -8.11
CA GLU A 24 2.47 4.60 -7.40
C GLU A 24 2.76 3.70 -6.20
N THR A 25 4.01 3.29 -6.04
CA THR A 25 4.45 2.56 -4.85
C THR A 25 4.78 3.55 -3.75
N LEU A 26 4.00 3.53 -2.66
CA LEU A 26 4.22 4.37 -1.48
C LEU A 26 5.39 3.89 -0.64
N SER A 27 5.49 2.57 -0.43
CA SER A 27 6.58 1.98 0.34
C SER A 27 6.88 0.56 -0.11
N ILE A 28 8.15 0.17 0.00
CA ILE A 28 8.62 -1.20 -0.08
C ILE A 28 8.98 -1.66 1.33
N THR A 29 8.52 -2.84 1.74
CA THR A 29 8.71 -3.36 3.08
C THR A 29 9.35 -4.74 3.01
N ASP A 30 10.53 -4.89 3.60
CA ASP A 30 11.20 -6.17 3.81
C ASP A 30 11.28 -6.51 5.31
N ASN A 31 11.83 -7.67 5.63
CA ASN A 31 11.92 -8.14 7.01
C ASN A 31 13.12 -9.08 7.24
N ASP A 32 13.45 -9.32 8.51
CA ASP A 32 14.55 -10.20 8.95
C ASP A 32 14.11 -11.65 9.29
N ASP A 33 12.91 -12.05 8.90
CA ASP A 33 12.33 -13.37 9.21
C ASP A 33 12.24 -14.28 7.99
N ASN A 34 11.88 -13.74 6.82
CA ASN A 34 11.71 -14.47 5.57
C ASN A 34 12.10 -13.61 4.35
N ASN A 35 11.88 -14.14 3.14
CA ASN A 35 12.20 -13.50 1.87
C ASN A 35 11.00 -12.78 1.23
N GLU A 36 9.92 -12.56 2.00
CA GLU A 36 8.75 -11.83 1.52
C GLU A 36 9.02 -10.32 1.55
N VAL A 37 8.64 -9.66 0.46
CA VAL A 37 8.67 -8.20 0.33
C VAL A 37 7.27 -7.72 -0.01
N TYR A 38 6.82 -6.66 0.67
CA TYR A 38 5.51 -6.06 0.46
C TYR A 38 5.65 -4.66 -0.12
N ASN A 39 4.88 -4.36 -1.15
CA ASN A 39 4.73 -2.99 -1.61
C ASN A 39 3.35 -2.47 -1.23
N LEU A 40 3.29 -1.32 -0.57
CA LEU A 40 2.06 -0.56 -0.44
C LEU A 40 1.93 0.30 -1.70
N VAL A 41 0.86 0.10 -2.45
CA VAL A 41 0.65 0.73 -3.75
C VAL A 41 -0.67 1.50 -3.72
N VAL A 42 -0.71 2.64 -4.40
CA VAL A 42 -1.94 3.38 -4.66
C VAL A 42 -2.18 3.49 -6.16
N SER A 43 -3.44 3.46 -6.56
CA SER A 43 -3.83 3.93 -7.90
C SER A 43 -4.33 5.37 -7.81
N VAL A 44 -4.01 6.14 -8.84
CA VAL A 44 -4.27 7.57 -8.90
C VAL A 44 -5.15 7.87 -10.12
N ASN A 45 -6.02 8.87 -9.99
CA ASN A 45 -6.73 9.42 -11.14
C ASN A 45 -5.77 10.25 -12.01
N ASP A 46 -5.59 9.88 -13.27
CA ASP A 46 -4.65 10.57 -14.16
C ASP A 46 -4.95 12.05 -14.36
N THR A 47 -6.22 12.45 -14.28
CA THR A 47 -6.65 13.85 -14.47
C THR A 47 -6.59 14.66 -13.18
N THR A 48 -7.17 14.15 -12.09
CA THR A 48 -7.27 14.90 -10.82
C THR A 48 -6.09 14.65 -9.88
N GLN A 49 -5.27 13.64 -10.17
CA GLN A 49 -4.17 13.15 -9.34
C GLN A 49 -4.65 12.70 -7.95
N THR A 50 -5.93 12.36 -7.78
CA THR A 50 -6.52 11.93 -6.50
C THR A 50 -6.36 10.42 -6.31
N LEU A 51 -6.26 9.96 -5.06
CA LEU A 51 -6.20 8.54 -4.74
C LEU A 51 -7.52 7.86 -5.17
N LYS A 52 -7.42 6.61 -5.63
CA LYS A 52 -8.58 5.77 -5.96
C LYS A 52 -8.61 4.52 -5.09
N ASN A 53 -7.60 3.68 -5.24
CA ASN A 53 -7.52 2.40 -4.54
C ASN A 53 -6.16 2.26 -3.85
N LEU A 54 -6.13 1.48 -2.77
CA LEU A 54 -4.92 1.04 -2.09
C LEU A 54 -4.74 -0.45 -2.35
N PHE A 55 -3.51 -0.90 -2.49
CA PHE A 55 -3.17 -2.30 -2.71
C PHE A 55 -1.96 -2.71 -1.86
N LYS A 56 -1.92 -3.98 -1.46
CA LYS A 56 -0.70 -4.64 -0.99
C LYS A 56 -0.24 -5.62 -2.06
N ASP A 57 0.90 -5.36 -2.68
CA ASP A 57 1.57 -6.32 -3.54
C ASP A 57 2.56 -7.15 -2.71
N THR A 58 2.47 -8.48 -2.79
CA THR A 58 3.39 -9.40 -2.12
C THR A 58 4.33 -10.04 -3.14
N PHE A 59 5.62 -10.04 -2.82
CA PHE A 59 6.69 -10.62 -3.62
C PHE A 59 7.44 -11.67 -2.81
N VAL A 60 7.88 -12.73 -3.48
CA VAL A 60 8.79 -13.76 -2.94
C VAL A 60 9.90 -13.97 -3.95
N ASN A 61 11.15 -13.88 -3.52
CA ASN A 61 12.33 -13.99 -4.41
C ASN A 61 12.23 -13.05 -5.63
N GLY A 62 11.74 -11.83 -5.43
CA GLY A 62 11.58 -10.81 -6.48
C GLY A 62 10.39 -11.02 -7.43
N LYS A 63 9.63 -12.12 -7.31
CA LYS A 63 8.44 -12.36 -8.12
C LYS A 63 7.19 -11.96 -7.37
N LYS A 64 6.32 -11.15 -7.98
CA LYS A 64 4.98 -10.85 -7.44
C LYS A 64 4.15 -12.13 -7.41
N ILE A 65 3.66 -12.51 -6.23
CA ILE A 65 2.85 -13.71 -6.03
C ILE A 65 1.39 -13.43 -5.65
N ARG A 66 1.11 -12.24 -5.11
CA ARG A 66 -0.23 -11.84 -4.65
C ARG A 66 -0.40 -10.33 -4.74
N ARG A 67 -1.62 -9.90 -5.03
CA ARG A 67 -2.10 -8.53 -4.84
C ARG A 67 -3.37 -8.60 -4.01
N ASP A 68 -3.41 -7.81 -2.94
CA ASP A 68 -4.57 -7.67 -2.07
C ASP A 68 -5.16 -6.27 -2.27
N ASP A 69 -6.45 -6.18 -2.63
CA ASP A 69 -7.20 -4.93 -2.70
C ASP A 69 -7.52 -4.45 -1.28
N LEU A 70 -7.02 -3.27 -0.93
CA LEU A 70 -7.22 -2.70 0.41
C LEU A 70 -8.36 -1.69 0.36
N ASN A 71 -9.43 -1.98 1.10
CA ASN A 71 -10.52 -1.05 1.25
C ASN A 71 -10.10 0.12 2.14
N ALA A 72 -9.85 1.29 1.54
CA ALA A 72 -9.41 2.46 2.27
C ALA A 72 -10.44 2.99 3.29
N LEU A 73 -11.72 2.62 3.15
CA LEU A 73 -12.74 2.91 4.16
C LEU A 73 -12.42 2.22 5.49
N ASP A 74 -11.77 1.07 5.46
CA ASP A 74 -11.43 0.31 6.65
C ASP A 74 -10.33 1.00 7.47
N LEU A 75 -9.55 1.93 6.88
CA LEU A 75 -8.57 2.73 7.61
C LEU A 75 -9.19 3.48 8.80
N LYS A 76 -10.46 3.89 8.68
CA LYS A 76 -11.19 4.64 9.72
C LYS A 76 -11.88 3.75 10.74
N THR A 77 -11.84 2.43 10.55
CA THR A 77 -12.43 1.47 11.49
C THR A 77 -11.50 1.23 12.68
N LYS A 78 -12.04 0.63 13.74
CA LYS A 78 -11.25 0.29 14.94
C LYS A 78 -10.09 -0.66 14.63
N ASP A 79 -10.32 -1.60 13.72
CA ASP A 79 -9.33 -2.64 13.36
C ASP A 79 -8.39 -2.19 12.25
N GLY A 80 -8.80 -1.21 11.43
CA GLY A 80 -8.00 -0.73 10.32
C GLY A 80 -7.97 -1.70 9.15
N VAL A 81 -7.16 -1.38 8.15
CA VAL A 81 -6.80 -2.31 7.07
C VAL A 81 -5.76 -3.29 7.61
N ILE A 82 -6.08 -4.59 7.61
CA ILE A 82 -5.12 -5.63 8.00
C ILE A 82 -4.13 -5.84 6.85
N LEU A 83 -2.85 -5.56 7.08
CA LEU A 83 -1.79 -5.85 6.12
C LEU A 83 -1.22 -7.24 6.33
N GLU A 84 -1.09 -7.69 7.57
CA GLU A 84 -0.49 -8.99 7.87
C GLU A 84 -1.26 -9.69 8.99
N LYS A 85 -1.63 -10.93 8.72
CA LYS A 85 -2.23 -11.83 9.69
C LYS A 85 -1.37 -13.09 9.80
N ARG A 86 -1.01 -13.48 11.01
CA ARG A 86 -0.34 -14.74 11.31
C ARG A 86 -1.17 -15.51 12.32
N ASP A 87 -1.55 -16.73 11.97
CA ASP A 87 -2.52 -17.54 12.71
C ASP A 87 -3.81 -16.75 13.00
N ASN A 88 -4.11 -16.52 14.29
CA ASN A 88 -5.28 -15.78 14.74
C ASN A 88 -5.00 -14.30 15.07
N TYR A 89 -3.78 -13.82 14.81
CA TYR A 89 -3.34 -12.49 15.20
C TYR A 89 -3.19 -11.55 14.01
N ASN A 90 -3.76 -10.35 14.14
CA ASN A 90 -3.49 -9.23 13.23
C ASN A 90 -2.17 -8.60 13.65
N VAL A 91 -1.10 -8.90 12.91
CA VAL A 91 0.27 -8.54 13.25
C VAL A 91 0.59 -7.12 12.82
N LEU A 92 0.04 -6.69 11.68
CA LEU A 92 0.26 -5.37 11.10
C LEU A 92 -1.05 -4.83 10.53
N ASN A 93 -1.43 -3.63 10.96
CA ASN A 93 -2.64 -2.94 10.51
C ASN A 93 -2.29 -1.50 10.13
N LEU A 94 -2.98 -0.94 9.13
CA LEU A 94 -2.99 0.49 8.85
C LEU A 94 -4.29 1.11 9.35
N LYS A 95 -4.17 2.25 10.02
CA LYS A 95 -5.31 3.04 10.50
C LYS A 95 -5.14 4.49 10.09
N SER A 96 -6.24 5.24 10.10
CA SER A 96 -6.24 6.68 9.91
C SER A 96 -7.47 7.29 10.54
N ASP A 97 -7.30 8.44 11.18
CA ASP A 97 -8.40 9.24 11.72
C ASP A 97 -8.95 10.25 10.69
N ASN A 98 -8.12 10.69 9.74
CA ASN A 98 -8.43 11.78 8.83
C ASN A 98 -8.15 11.50 7.35
N PHE A 99 -8.03 10.23 6.94
CA PHE A 99 -7.80 9.86 5.54
C PHE A 99 -8.85 10.44 4.59
N ASP A 100 -8.36 11.01 3.51
CA ASP A 100 -9.11 11.67 2.45
C ASP A 100 -8.45 11.36 1.10
N TYR A 101 -9.25 11.04 0.09
CA TYR A 101 -8.71 10.64 -1.22
C TYR A 101 -8.01 11.79 -1.97
N ASP A 102 -8.38 13.03 -1.68
CA ASP A 102 -7.84 14.20 -2.38
C ASP A 102 -6.57 14.73 -1.71
N ARG A 103 -6.50 14.62 -0.37
CA ARG A 103 -5.45 15.21 0.46
C ARG A 103 -4.53 14.20 1.16
N GLY A 104 -4.94 12.94 1.25
CA GLY A 104 -4.27 11.92 2.05
C GLY A 104 -4.63 12.04 3.52
N GLY A 105 -3.66 11.96 4.42
CA GLY A 105 -3.88 12.08 5.85
C GLY A 105 -2.85 11.34 6.71
N LYS A 106 -3.08 11.34 8.01
CA LYS A 106 -2.28 10.59 8.98
C LYS A 106 -2.50 9.09 8.77
N ILE A 107 -1.41 8.35 8.61
CA ILE A 107 -1.41 6.89 8.55
C ILE A 107 -0.73 6.37 9.82
N ILE A 108 -1.44 5.55 10.58
CA ILE A 108 -0.95 4.92 11.79
C ILE A 108 -0.68 3.46 11.46
N ILE A 109 0.59 3.08 11.50
CA ILE A 109 1.01 1.68 11.42
C ILE A 109 0.90 1.10 12.83
N ASP A 110 -0.02 0.17 13.03
CA ASP A 110 -0.27 -0.53 14.29
C ASP A 110 0.29 -1.95 14.22
N THR A 111 1.28 -2.26 15.06
CA THR A 111 1.97 -3.55 15.08
C THR A 111 1.74 -4.31 16.37
N LEU A 112 1.56 -5.63 16.26
CA LEU A 112 1.59 -6.52 17.40
C LEU A 112 3.06 -6.75 17.80
N TYR A 113 3.49 -6.16 18.92
CA TYR A 113 4.86 -6.32 19.42
C TYR A 113 5.07 -7.70 20.04
N ASN A 114 4.05 -8.20 20.76
CA ASN A 114 4.09 -9.51 21.40
C ASN A 114 2.69 -10.13 21.46
N GLY A 115 2.47 -11.22 20.73
CA GLY A 115 1.20 -11.94 20.69
C GLY A 115 0.82 -12.66 21.98
N ILE A 116 1.77 -12.89 22.89
CA ILE A 116 1.52 -13.53 24.20
C ILE A 116 0.91 -12.52 25.17
N THR A 117 1.46 -11.31 25.24
CA THR A 117 0.98 -10.24 26.13
C THR A 117 -0.10 -9.38 25.49
N GLY A 118 -0.24 -9.43 24.16
CA GLY A 118 -1.09 -8.54 23.39
C GLY A 118 -0.53 -7.12 23.25
N GLU A 119 0.74 -6.88 23.63
CA GLU A 119 1.36 -5.56 23.53
C GLU A 119 1.43 -5.11 22.07
N ARG A 120 1.01 -3.87 21.81
CA ARG A 120 1.02 -3.25 20.48
C ARG A 120 1.82 -1.95 20.47
N LYS A 121 2.39 -1.63 19.31
CA LYS A 121 3.14 -0.39 19.07
C LYS A 121 2.57 0.32 17.86
N THR A 122 2.67 1.64 17.87
CA THR A 122 2.21 2.47 16.77
C THR A 122 3.33 3.31 16.19
N LEU A 123 3.30 3.50 14.89
CA LEU A 123 4.15 4.43 14.16
C LEU A 123 3.29 5.33 13.29
N ASP A 124 3.37 6.63 13.58
CA ASP A 124 2.65 7.65 12.82
C ASP A 124 3.46 8.08 11.59
N LEU A 125 2.79 8.08 10.44
CA LEU A 125 3.22 8.62 9.16
C LEU A 125 2.17 9.59 8.62
N GLU A 126 2.52 10.35 7.60
CA GLU A 126 1.61 11.20 6.84
C GLU A 126 1.66 10.78 5.36
N LEU A 127 0.51 10.48 4.77
CA LEU A 127 0.35 10.30 3.34
C LEU A 127 -0.05 11.64 2.74
N ALA A 128 0.78 12.19 1.85
CA ALA A 128 0.51 13.48 1.22
C ALA A 128 1.10 13.52 -0.19
N LYS A 129 0.66 14.52 -0.97
CA LYS A 129 1.25 14.81 -2.28
C LYS A 129 2.58 15.58 -2.13
N ASP A 130 3.59 15.12 -2.85
CA ASP A 130 4.80 15.85 -3.19
C ASP A 130 4.82 16.09 -4.71
N LYS A 131 4.51 17.33 -5.10
CA LYS A 131 4.30 17.73 -6.50
C LYS A 131 3.24 16.85 -7.17
N ASN A 132 3.65 15.93 -8.02
CA ASN A 132 2.78 15.04 -8.81
C ASN A 132 2.88 13.58 -8.37
N SER A 133 3.26 13.32 -7.11
CA SER A 133 3.38 11.96 -6.58
C SER A 133 2.91 11.90 -5.14
N TRP A 134 2.28 10.81 -4.77
CA TRP A 134 1.91 10.47 -3.40
C TRP A 134 3.09 9.82 -2.69
N LYS A 135 3.35 10.27 -1.46
CA LYS A 135 4.45 9.76 -0.64
C LYS A 135 4.03 9.64 0.81
N LEU A 136 4.73 8.76 1.53
CA LEU A 136 4.68 8.69 2.97
C LEU A 136 5.76 9.57 3.57
N PHE A 137 5.42 10.23 4.68
CA PHE A 137 6.32 11.13 5.39
C PHE A 137 6.39 10.76 6.85
N LYS A 138 7.60 10.82 7.41
CA LYS A 138 7.85 10.86 8.84
C LYS A 138 8.45 12.21 9.17
N ASN A 139 7.76 13.03 9.98
CA ASN A 139 8.25 14.35 10.38
C ASN A 139 8.69 15.21 9.19
N LYS A 140 7.89 15.25 8.12
CA LYS A 140 8.15 15.96 6.84
C LYS A 140 9.29 15.40 5.98
N VAL A 141 9.93 14.30 6.39
CA VAL A 141 10.91 13.58 5.57
C VAL A 141 10.19 12.45 4.84
N ALA A 142 10.32 12.41 3.52
CA ALA A 142 9.75 11.33 2.72
C ALA A 142 10.42 10.00 3.08
N VAL A 143 9.62 8.95 3.27
CA VAL A 143 10.07 7.59 3.54
C VAL A 143 9.47 6.67 2.49
N SER A 144 10.27 5.74 1.99
CA SER A 144 9.88 4.86 0.87
C SER A 144 10.24 3.41 1.11
N LYS A 145 11.04 3.12 2.14
CA LYS A 145 11.42 1.76 2.50
C LYS A 145 11.26 1.53 3.99
N PHE A 146 10.69 0.39 4.33
CA PHE A 146 10.52 -0.07 5.71
C PHE A 146 11.24 -1.38 5.89
N HIS A 147 12.12 -1.46 6.88
CA HIS A 147 12.71 -2.72 7.31
C HIS A 147 12.10 -3.18 8.63
N VAL A 148 11.37 -4.29 8.59
CA VAL A 148 10.69 -4.86 9.76
C VAL A 148 11.64 -5.79 10.50
N LYS A 149 11.90 -5.48 11.78
CA LYS A 149 12.57 -6.41 12.68
C LYS A 149 11.56 -7.16 13.52
N VAL A 150 11.53 -8.48 13.41
CA VAL A 150 10.59 -9.29 14.18
C VAL A 150 11.04 -9.46 15.64
N ASN A 151 10.07 -9.66 16.52
CA ASN A 151 10.31 -9.99 17.92
C ASN A 151 10.30 -11.52 18.05
N LYS A 152 11.40 -12.12 18.54
CA LYS A 152 11.53 -13.58 18.69
C LYS A 152 11.74 -13.96 20.15
N VAL A 153 11.12 -15.06 20.57
CA VAL A 153 11.36 -15.75 21.83
C VAL A 153 11.95 -17.13 21.52
N ILE A 154 13.03 -17.51 22.19
CA ILE A 154 13.85 -18.70 21.86
C ILE A 154 13.01 -19.97 21.67
N VAL A 155 11.99 -20.18 22.52
CA VAL A 155 11.16 -21.40 22.50
C VAL A 155 9.98 -21.31 21.54
N LEU A 156 9.45 -20.10 21.31
CA LEU A 156 8.18 -19.88 20.59
C LEU A 156 8.37 -19.30 19.19
N GLY A 157 9.60 -18.99 18.78
CA GLY A 157 9.89 -18.37 17.50
C GLY A 157 9.42 -16.91 17.45
N THR A 158 8.93 -16.47 16.29
CA THR A 158 8.46 -15.10 16.07
C THR A 158 7.14 -14.84 16.79
N VAL A 159 7.13 -13.89 17.72
CA VAL A 159 5.98 -13.52 18.55
C VAL A 159 5.38 -12.15 18.19
N GLY A 160 5.98 -11.40 17.26
CA GLY A 160 5.48 -10.09 16.84
C GLY A 160 6.50 -9.26 16.07
N ILE A 161 6.30 -7.95 16.02
CA ILE A 161 7.19 -6.97 15.37
C ILE A 161 7.89 -6.15 16.46
N LYS A 162 9.22 -6.23 16.52
CA LYS A 162 10.03 -5.51 17.52
C LYS A 162 10.10 -4.02 17.21
N THR A 163 10.39 -3.68 15.96
CA THR A 163 10.51 -2.30 15.46
C THR A 163 10.41 -2.26 13.93
N ILE A 164 10.10 -1.09 13.39
CA ILE A 164 10.19 -0.77 11.96
C ILE A 164 11.25 0.31 11.78
N ILE A 165 12.21 0.10 10.89
CA ILE A 165 13.23 1.08 10.50
C ILE A 165 12.78 1.73 9.20
N LEU A 166 12.86 3.06 9.12
CA LEU A 166 12.40 3.83 7.96
C LEU A 166 13.59 4.38 7.18
N GLU A 167 13.52 4.29 5.85
CA GLU A 167 14.52 4.76 4.88
C GLU A 167 13.88 5.54 3.73
#